data_AF-A0A3D0Y401-F1
#
_entry.id   AF-A0A3D0Y401-F1
#
_cell.length_a   1.000
_cell.length_b   1.000
_cell.length_c   1.000
_cell.angle_alpha   90.00
_cell.angle_beta   90.00
_cell.angle_gamma   90.00
#
_symmetry.space_group_name_H-M   'P 1'
#
loop_
_entity.id
_entity.type
_entity.pdbx_description
1 polymer ?
#
loop_
_entity_poly.entity_id
_entity_poly.type
_entity_poly.pdbx_seq_one_letter_code
_entity_poly.pdbx_strand_id
1 'polypeptide(L)'
;MTIALILGFALQPWTGTYQNVQQVYADYEGTTDLCGLASVECEGEVTELEQRIQKAIQDIPHDTVETENRIRYLYEYADGKDVNPDDVAKTIYCESMWSCTQSNIVKNGVREPSFCLSQIHAPSHPEMSMEQLQDPYFNIRYIVDNYYNDRWFGFNRESDSCSSGVPEYWK
;
A
#
# COMPACT_ATOMS: atom_id res chain seq x y z
N MET A 1 46.30 30.71 -19.43
CA MET A 1 46.37 29.24 -19.46
C MET A 1 45.56 28.74 -18.29
N THR A 2 44.37 28.21 -18.56
CA THR A 2 43.41 27.77 -17.54
C THR A 2 43.42 26.25 -17.54
N ILE A 3 43.80 25.64 -16.42
CA ILE A 3 43.80 24.19 -16.23
C ILE A 3 42.44 23.82 -15.64
N ALA A 4 41.63 23.09 -16.42
CA ALA A 4 40.38 22.48 -15.98
C ALA A 4 40.69 21.14 -15.31
N LEU A 5 40.32 21.00 -14.03
CA LEU A 5 40.27 19.72 -13.31
C LEU A 5 38.96 19.02 -13.65
N ILE A 6 39.05 17.88 -14.33
CA ILE A 6 37.95 16.93 -14.50
C ILE A 6 38.07 15.91 -13.37
N LEU A 7 37.16 15.97 -12.40
CA LEU A 7 36.96 14.89 -11.43
C LEU A 7 35.95 13.91 -12.02
N GLY A 8 36.43 12.73 -12.39
CA GLY A 8 35.60 11.59 -12.76
C GLY A 8 34.97 10.99 -11.51
N PHE A 9 33.64 10.90 -11.50
CA PHE A 9 32.92 10.05 -10.56
C PHE A 9 32.88 8.62 -11.10
N ALA A 10 33.49 7.71 -10.34
CA ALA A 10 33.36 6.29 -10.51
C ALA A 10 31.93 5.85 -10.15
N LEU A 11 31.31 5.05 -11.01
CA LEU A 11 30.08 4.31 -10.70
C LEU A 11 30.41 3.28 -9.63
N GLN A 12 29.85 3.42 -8.43
CA GLN A 12 29.85 2.36 -7.42
C GLN A 12 28.55 1.54 -7.51
N PRO A 13 28.61 0.23 -7.24
CA PRO A 13 27.46 -0.66 -7.31
C PRO A 13 26.45 -0.37 -6.20
N TRP A 14 25.16 -0.45 -6.55
CA TRP A 14 24.04 -0.40 -5.61
C TRP A 14 24.09 -1.60 -4.66
N THR A 15 24.68 -1.41 -3.49
CA THR A 15 24.42 -2.22 -2.30
C THR A 15 23.71 -1.30 -1.30
N GLY A 16 22.42 -1.10 -1.49
CA GLY A 16 21.55 -0.38 -0.56
C GLY A 16 20.94 -1.36 0.43
N THR A 17 21.62 -1.57 1.55
CA THR A 17 21.07 -2.19 2.76
C THR A 17 19.89 -1.35 3.27
N TYR A 18 18.78 -2.03 3.61
CA TYR A 18 17.60 -1.49 4.28
C TYR A 18 17.98 -0.45 5.37
N GLN A 19 17.80 0.83 5.05
CA GLN A 19 17.81 1.87 6.07
C GLN A 19 16.41 1.97 6.69
N ASN A 20 16.38 1.59 7.97
CA ASN A 20 15.42 1.93 9.01
C ASN A 20 14.18 2.73 8.58
N VAL A 21 13.02 2.07 8.67
CA VAL A 21 11.68 2.69 8.60
C VAL A 21 11.54 3.84 9.62
N GLN A 22 12.31 3.84 10.72
CA GLN A 22 12.35 4.97 11.66
C GLN A 22 12.95 6.27 11.10
N GLN A 23 13.76 6.20 10.05
CA GLN A 23 14.40 7.39 9.49
C GLN A 23 13.47 8.16 8.53
N VAL A 24 12.44 7.49 8.00
CA VAL A 24 11.35 8.14 7.24
C VAL A 24 10.46 8.97 8.17
N TYR A 25 10.34 8.60 9.46
CA TYR A 25 9.56 9.36 10.43
C TYR A 25 10.25 10.65 10.92
N ALA A 26 11.57 10.77 10.79
CA ALA A 26 12.32 11.93 11.29
C ALA A 26 12.16 13.19 10.41
N ASP A 27 11.80 13.05 9.14
CA ASP A 27 11.55 14.20 8.24
C ASP A 27 10.10 14.72 8.31
N TYR A 28 9.21 14.02 9.03
CA TYR A 28 7.81 14.45 9.26
C TYR A 28 7.64 15.31 10.52
N GLU A 29 8.67 15.42 11.38
CA GLU A 29 8.70 16.35 12.52
C GLU A 29 9.27 17.74 12.12
N GLY A 30 9.03 18.16 10.88
CA GLY A 30 9.59 19.38 10.29
C GLY A 30 8.64 20.58 10.17
N THR A 31 7.38 20.49 10.62
CA THR A 31 6.43 21.63 10.54
C THR A 31 5.54 21.78 11.78
N THR A 32 6.09 21.64 12.97
CA THR A 32 5.42 22.08 14.21
C THR A 32 6.30 23.07 14.96
N ASP A 33 6.48 24.28 14.42
CA ASP A 33 6.90 25.40 15.27
C ASP A 33 6.47 26.77 14.71
N LEU A 34 5.16 27.04 14.76
CA LEU A 34 4.63 28.42 14.74
C LEU A 34 3.37 28.57 15.64
N CYS A 35 3.31 27.83 16.75
CA CYS A 35 2.34 28.05 17.82
C CYS A 35 3.04 28.29 19.16
N GLY A 36 3.96 29.27 19.18
CA GLY A 36 4.51 29.84 20.40
C GLY A 36 4.07 31.29 20.51
N LEU A 37 3.24 31.59 21.52
CA LEU A 37 2.72 32.93 21.92
C LEU A 37 1.28 33.27 21.49
N ALA A 38 0.33 32.37 21.71
CA ALA A 38 -0.98 32.71 22.25
C ALA A 38 -1.69 31.40 22.57
N SER A 39 -2.42 31.37 23.69
CA SER A 39 -3.38 30.33 24.05
C SER A 39 -4.49 30.24 22.99
N VAL A 40 -4.21 29.60 21.87
CA VAL A 40 -5.18 29.22 20.85
C VAL A 40 -5.29 27.72 20.92
N GLU A 41 -6.48 27.25 21.26
CA GLU A 41 -6.87 25.85 21.20
C GLU A 41 -6.55 25.34 19.79
N CYS A 42 -5.55 24.46 19.67
CA CYS A 42 -5.30 23.73 18.43
C CYS A 42 -6.34 22.61 18.30
N GLU A 43 -7.62 22.97 18.21
CA GLU A 43 -8.63 22.11 17.59
C GLU A 43 -8.47 22.24 16.07
N GLY A 44 -7.35 21.70 15.57
CA GLY A 44 -7.07 21.63 14.15
C GLY A 44 -7.95 20.57 13.51
N GLU A 45 -8.62 20.94 12.41
CA GLU A 45 -9.38 20.05 11.53
C GLU A 45 -8.68 18.69 11.37
N VAL A 46 -9.28 17.62 11.87
CA VAL A 46 -8.92 16.26 11.43
C VAL A 46 -9.15 16.24 9.94
N THR A 47 -8.08 16.03 9.18
CA THR A 47 -8.12 16.11 7.71
C THR A 47 -9.10 15.08 7.17
N GLU A 48 -9.73 15.37 6.03
CA GLU A 48 -10.68 14.45 5.38
C GLU A 48 -10.06 13.06 5.15
N LEU A 49 -8.77 13.00 4.87
CA LEU A 49 -8.00 11.76 4.71
C LEU A 49 -7.91 10.95 6.01
N GLU A 50 -7.58 11.61 7.13
CA GLU A 50 -7.51 10.94 8.44
C GLU A 50 -8.87 10.37 8.83
N GLN A 51 -9.97 11.08 8.56
CA GLN A 51 -11.31 10.57 8.80
C GLN A 51 -11.59 9.32 7.97
N ARG A 52 -11.23 9.30 6.68
CA ARG A 52 -11.39 8.12 5.80
C ARG A 52 -10.57 6.93 6.29
N ILE A 53 -9.31 7.15 6.69
CA ILE A 53 -8.42 6.12 7.22
C ILE A 53 -9.00 5.51 8.51
N GLN A 54 -9.38 6.34 9.48
CA GLN A 54 -9.95 5.86 10.75
C GLN A 54 -11.22 5.06 10.54
N LYS A 55 -12.06 5.51 9.61
CA LYS A 55 -13.32 4.86 9.27
C LYS A 55 -13.09 3.51 8.54
N ALA A 56 -12.05 3.38 7.72
CA ALA A 56 -11.65 2.11 7.10
C ALA A 56 -11.06 1.10 8.10
N ILE A 57 -10.38 1.59 9.14
CA ILE A 57 -9.75 0.76 10.18
C ILE A 57 -10.80 0.08 11.07
N GLN A 58 -11.82 0.81 11.53
CA GLN A 58 -12.74 0.36 12.59
C GLN A 58 -13.48 -0.98 12.35
N ASP A 59 -13.69 -1.41 11.10
CA ASP A 59 -14.57 -2.54 10.76
C ASP A 59 -13.83 -3.74 10.14
N ILE A 60 -12.51 -3.71 10.02
CA ILE A 60 -11.71 -4.87 9.61
C ILE A 60 -11.44 -5.71 10.86
N PRO A 61 -11.61 -7.05 10.83
CA PRO A 61 -11.24 -7.91 11.95
C PRO A 61 -9.77 -7.67 12.34
N HIS A 62 -9.57 -6.86 13.38
CA HIS A 62 -8.26 -6.46 13.89
C HIS A 62 -7.65 -7.66 14.60
N ASP A 63 -6.61 -8.23 14.03
CA ASP A 63 -5.63 -8.96 14.83
C ASP A 63 -4.28 -8.24 14.96
N THR A 64 -4.00 -7.21 14.15
CA THR A 64 -2.65 -6.62 14.13
C THR A 64 -2.61 -5.15 13.72
N VAL A 65 -1.80 -4.37 14.46
CA VAL A 65 -1.30 -3.01 14.11
C VAL A 65 -0.72 -2.95 12.68
N GLU A 66 -0.29 -4.10 12.14
CA GLU A 66 0.25 -4.21 10.80
C GLU A 66 -0.80 -3.96 9.70
N THR A 67 -2.03 -4.46 9.88
CA THR A 67 -3.12 -4.21 8.93
C THR A 67 -3.48 -2.73 8.86
N GLU A 68 -3.54 -2.05 10.00
CA GLU A 68 -3.75 -0.60 10.07
C GLU A 68 -2.66 0.18 9.30
N ASN A 69 -1.39 -0.19 9.51
CA ASN A 69 -0.28 0.44 8.81
C ASN A 69 -0.36 0.24 7.29
N ARG A 70 -0.80 -0.94 6.83
CA ARG A 70 -1.01 -1.23 5.40
C ARG A 70 -2.15 -0.41 4.80
N ILE A 71 -3.26 -0.26 5.53
CA ILE A 71 -4.39 0.59 5.10
C ILE A 71 -3.93 2.04 5.00
N ARG A 72 -3.31 2.58 6.05
CA ARG A 72 -2.78 3.95 6.03
C ARG A 72 -1.83 4.16 4.85
N TYR A 73 -0.89 3.24 4.64
CA TYR A 73 0.02 3.29 3.51
C TYR A 73 -0.69 3.27 2.15
N LEU A 74 -1.76 2.48 1.99
CA LEU A 74 -2.56 2.48 0.77
C LEU A 74 -3.15 3.87 0.49
N TYR A 75 -3.78 4.49 1.49
CA TYR A 75 -4.40 5.81 1.33
C TYR A 75 -3.37 6.89 1.01
N GLU A 76 -2.23 6.88 1.70
CA GLU A 76 -1.13 7.80 1.44
C GLU A 76 -0.54 7.60 0.02
N TYR A 77 -0.37 6.35 -0.42
CA TYR A 77 0.22 6.05 -1.72
C TYR A 77 -0.75 6.33 -2.89
N ALA A 78 -2.05 6.14 -2.67
CA ALA A 78 -3.09 6.42 -3.65
C ALA A 78 -3.43 7.92 -3.74
N ASP A 79 -3.04 8.73 -2.75
CA ASP A 79 -3.29 10.17 -2.77
C ASP A 79 -2.64 10.82 -4.01
N GLY A 80 -3.43 11.62 -4.72
CA GLY A 80 -3.03 12.24 -5.99
C GLY A 80 -2.94 11.30 -7.20
N LYS A 81 -3.28 10.02 -7.09
CA LYS A 81 -3.40 9.10 -8.23
C LYS A 81 -4.84 9.03 -8.74
N ASP A 82 -5.00 8.63 -10.00
CA ASP A 82 -6.31 8.45 -10.64
C ASP A 82 -6.93 7.10 -10.25
N VAL A 83 -7.04 6.81 -8.95
CA VAL A 83 -7.73 5.63 -8.40
C VAL A 83 -8.45 6.00 -7.12
N ASN A 84 -9.59 5.38 -6.85
CA ASN A 84 -10.27 5.52 -5.57
C ASN A 84 -9.65 4.56 -4.54
N PRO A 85 -8.98 5.04 -3.47
CA PRO A 85 -8.36 4.17 -2.46
C PRO A 85 -9.38 3.27 -1.76
N ASP A 86 -10.63 3.71 -1.66
CA ASP A 86 -11.72 2.93 -1.10
C ASP A 86 -11.99 1.66 -1.93
N ASP A 87 -12.05 1.79 -3.25
CA ASP A 87 -12.25 0.66 -4.16
C ASP A 87 -11.04 -0.28 -4.19
N VAL A 88 -9.83 0.26 -4.05
CA VAL A 88 -8.61 -0.54 -3.91
C VAL A 88 -8.61 -1.31 -2.59
N ALA A 89 -8.97 -0.67 -1.48
CA ALA A 89 -9.06 -1.29 -0.16
C ALA A 89 -10.08 -2.43 -0.15
N LYS A 90 -11.27 -2.21 -0.73
CA LYS A 90 -12.27 -3.27 -0.95
C LYS A 90 -11.71 -4.42 -1.77
N THR A 91 -10.95 -4.12 -2.82
CA THR A 91 -10.35 -5.14 -3.69
C THR A 91 -9.35 -5.99 -2.91
N ILE A 92 -8.42 -5.38 -2.16
CA ILE A 92 -7.47 -6.11 -1.30
C ILE A 92 -8.19 -6.96 -0.26
N TYR A 93 -9.23 -6.42 0.38
CA TYR A 93 -10.04 -7.17 1.34
C TYR A 93 -10.65 -8.43 0.68
N CYS A 94 -11.16 -8.29 -0.54
CA CYS A 94 -11.77 -9.41 -1.25
C CYS A 94 -10.78 -10.44 -1.78
N GLU A 95 -9.58 -10.02 -2.16
CA GLU A 95 -8.54 -10.91 -2.65
C GLU A 95 -7.93 -11.72 -1.50
N SER A 96 -7.69 -11.10 -0.34
CA SER A 96 -6.87 -11.74 0.70
C SER A 96 -7.30 -11.48 2.15
N MET A 97 -8.37 -10.72 2.38
CA MET A 97 -8.77 -10.24 3.71
C MET A 97 -7.61 -9.54 4.43
N TRP A 98 -6.82 -8.75 3.69
CA TRP A 98 -5.59 -8.09 4.18
C TRP A 98 -4.50 -9.04 4.72
N SER A 99 -4.62 -10.35 4.46
CA SER A 99 -3.62 -11.34 4.82
C SER A 99 -2.65 -11.58 3.68
N CYS A 100 -1.35 -11.57 3.97
CA CYS A 100 -0.33 -11.85 2.96
C CYS A 100 -0.07 -13.37 2.91
N THR A 101 -0.83 -14.08 2.09
CA THR A 101 -0.70 -15.55 1.91
C THR A 101 -0.83 -15.95 0.45
N GLN A 102 -0.39 -17.15 0.09
CA GLN A 102 -0.66 -17.72 -1.24
C GLN A 102 -2.13 -18.15 -1.34
N SER A 103 -2.73 -17.97 -2.51
CA SER A 103 -4.07 -18.49 -2.85
C SER A 103 -4.28 -19.94 -2.38
N ASN A 104 -5.48 -20.22 -1.88
CA ASN A 104 -5.93 -21.57 -1.51
C ASN A 104 -6.55 -22.34 -2.68
N ILE A 105 -6.67 -21.75 -3.86
CA ILE A 105 -7.25 -22.38 -5.04
C ILE A 105 -6.29 -23.48 -5.54
N VAL A 106 -6.82 -24.68 -5.78
CA VAL A 106 -6.08 -25.81 -6.37
C VAL A 106 -6.73 -26.18 -7.70
N LYS A 107 -5.94 -26.17 -8.77
CA LYS A 107 -6.34 -26.55 -10.14
C LYS A 107 -5.42 -27.65 -10.64
N ASN A 108 -5.99 -28.78 -11.08
CA ASN A 108 -5.24 -29.95 -11.55
C ASN A 108 -4.17 -30.45 -10.55
N GLY A 109 -4.47 -30.39 -9.25
CA GLY A 109 -3.53 -30.79 -8.18
C GLY A 109 -2.40 -29.79 -7.91
N VAL A 110 -2.36 -28.65 -8.61
CA VAL A 110 -1.38 -27.58 -8.40
C VAL A 110 -2.08 -26.38 -7.76
N ARG A 111 -1.51 -25.86 -6.68
CA ARG A 111 -2.01 -24.63 -6.03
C ARG A 111 -1.73 -23.43 -6.94
N GLU A 112 -2.70 -22.54 -7.03
CA GLU A 112 -2.58 -21.32 -7.83
C GLU A 112 -1.42 -20.45 -7.31
N PRO A 113 -0.46 -20.07 -8.17
CA PRO A 113 0.70 -19.25 -7.79
C PRO A 113 0.34 -17.76 -7.74
N SER A 114 -0.68 -17.43 -6.96
CA SER A 114 -1.15 -16.07 -6.70
C SER A 114 -0.82 -15.71 -5.25
N PHE A 115 -0.22 -14.54 -5.01
CA PHE A 115 0.46 -14.25 -3.74
C PHE A 115 -0.01 -12.95 -3.07
N CYS A 116 0.01 -12.99 -1.73
CA CYS A 116 -0.08 -11.86 -0.82
C CYS A 116 -1.36 -11.02 -0.98
N LEU A 117 -1.29 -9.71 -0.72
CA LEU A 117 -2.47 -8.85 -0.52
C LEU A 117 -3.34 -8.71 -1.76
N SER A 118 -2.73 -8.52 -2.93
CA SER A 118 -3.46 -8.34 -4.18
C SER A 118 -3.58 -9.63 -5.00
N GLN A 119 -3.14 -10.78 -4.45
CA GLN A 119 -3.18 -12.09 -5.13
C GLN A 119 -2.54 -12.03 -6.53
N ILE A 120 -1.37 -11.39 -6.66
CA ILE A 120 -0.66 -11.23 -7.94
C ILE A 120 -0.26 -12.61 -8.48
N HIS A 121 -0.67 -12.91 -9.72
CA HIS A 121 -0.43 -14.20 -10.36
C HIS A 121 0.99 -14.29 -10.95
N ALA A 122 1.91 -14.96 -10.27
CA ALA A 122 3.34 -14.98 -10.64
C ALA A 122 3.63 -15.38 -12.11
N PRO A 123 2.95 -16.38 -12.72
CA PRO A 123 3.15 -16.70 -14.13
C PRO A 123 2.79 -15.58 -15.12
N SER A 124 1.88 -14.67 -14.75
CA SER A 124 1.55 -13.49 -15.57
C SER A 124 2.55 -12.36 -15.42
N HIS A 125 3.38 -12.39 -14.37
CA HIS A 125 4.36 -11.36 -14.02
C HIS A 125 5.75 -11.98 -13.79
N PRO A 126 6.35 -12.64 -14.82
CA PRO A 126 7.58 -13.42 -14.69
C PRO A 126 8.81 -12.57 -14.31
N GLU A 127 8.74 -11.26 -14.47
CA GLU A 127 9.78 -10.30 -14.08
C GLU A 127 9.82 -10.02 -12.57
N MET A 128 8.76 -10.35 -11.82
CA MET A 128 8.70 -10.11 -10.38
C MET A 128 9.37 -11.24 -9.61
N SER A 129 10.20 -10.87 -8.63
CA SER A 129 10.78 -11.85 -7.72
C SER A 129 9.75 -12.36 -6.71
N MET A 130 9.99 -13.55 -6.16
CA MET A 130 9.15 -14.06 -5.07
C MET A 130 9.17 -13.16 -3.83
N GLU A 131 10.28 -12.46 -3.59
CA GLU A 131 10.40 -11.48 -2.51
C GLU A 131 9.44 -10.31 -2.72
N GLN A 132 9.36 -9.77 -3.95
CA GLN A 132 8.40 -8.72 -4.28
C GLN A 132 6.96 -9.20 -4.14
N LEU A 133 6.65 -10.39 -4.68
CA LEU A 133 5.31 -10.97 -4.62
C LEU A 133 4.83 -11.25 -3.19
N GLN A 134 5.74 -11.45 -2.24
CA GLN A 134 5.44 -11.69 -0.83
C GLN A 134 5.57 -10.42 0.04
N ASP A 135 5.99 -9.29 -0.52
CA ASP A 135 6.04 -8.01 0.20
C ASP A 135 4.66 -7.33 0.17
N PRO A 136 3.99 -7.12 1.32
CA PRO A 136 2.69 -6.46 1.37
C PRO A 136 2.72 -5.03 0.82
N TYR A 137 3.80 -4.27 1.03
CA TYR A 137 3.88 -2.88 0.55
C TYR A 137 4.13 -2.81 -0.95
N PHE A 138 4.90 -3.75 -1.51
CA PHE A 138 4.98 -3.93 -2.96
C PHE A 138 3.60 -4.25 -3.55
N ASN A 139 2.84 -5.17 -2.94
CA ASN A 139 1.51 -5.54 -3.39
C ASN A 139 0.54 -4.34 -3.42
N ILE A 140 0.59 -3.47 -2.39
CA ILE A 140 -0.22 -2.24 -2.33
C ILE A 140 0.14 -1.28 -3.46
N ARG A 141 1.43 -1.00 -3.67
CA ARG A 141 1.85 -0.13 -4.78
C ARG A 141 1.43 -0.72 -6.12
N TYR A 142 1.63 -2.02 -6.30
CA TYR A 142 1.29 -2.72 -7.53
C TYR A 142 -0.19 -2.61 -7.89
N ILE A 143 -1.10 -2.90 -6.94
CA ILE A 143 -2.54 -2.81 -7.20
C ILE A 143 -2.99 -1.38 -7.46
N VAL A 144 -2.40 -0.39 -6.77
CA VAL A 144 -2.71 1.02 -7.02
C VAL A 144 -2.28 1.44 -8.44
N ASP A 145 -1.07 1.07 -8.85
CA ASP A 145 -0.52 1.44 -10.16
C ASP A 145 -1.19 0.73 -11.33
N ASN A 146 -1.74 -0.46 -11.09
CA ASN A 146 -2.33 -1.33 -12.11
C ASN A 146 -3.83 -1.52 -11.94
N TYR A 147 -4.50 -0.72 -11.10
CA TYR A 147 -5.88 -0.98 -10.68
C TYR A 147 -6.82 -1.19 -11.86
N TYR A 148 -6.77 -0.32 -12.87
CA TYR A 148 -7.62 -0.42 -14.06
C TYR A 148 -7.02 -1.26 -15.20
N ASN A 149 -5.73 -1.59 -15.14
CA ASN A 149 -5.04 -2.34 -16.19
C ASN A 149 -5.09 -3.85 -15.96
N ASP A 150 -5.15 -4.27 -14.69
CA ASP A 150 -5.23 -5.66 -14.30
C ASP A 150 -6.64 -6.09 -13.91
N ARG A 151 -6.86 -7.40 -14.00
CA ARG A 151 -8.10 -8.04 -13.60
C ARG A 151 -7.96 -8.63 -12.19
N TRP A 152 -8.81 -8.15 -11.30
CA TRP A 152 -8.97 -8.64 -9.93
C TRP A 152 -10.22 -9.52 -9.87
N PHE A 153 -10.10 -10.72 -9.32
CA PHE A 153 -11.17 -11.73 -9.34
C PHE A 153 -11.92 -11.80 -8.02
N GLY A 154 -11.32 -11.36 -6.91
CA GLY A 154 -11.95 -11.32 -5.60
C GLY A 154 -13.09 -10.31 -5.52
N PHE A 155 -12.96 -9.17 -6.22
CA PHE A 155 -13.93 -8.08 -6.21
C PHE A 155 -14.55 -7.84 -7.59
N ASN A 156 -15.87 -7.90 -7.67
CA ASN A 156 -16.61 -7.50 -8.87
C ASN A 156 -17.05 -6.04 -8.74
N ARG A 157 -16.41 -5.17 -9.53
CA ARG A 157 -16.68 -3.72 -9.57
C ARG A 157 -18.06 -3.37 -10.11
N GLU A 158 -18.59 -4.14 -11.07
CA GLU A 158 -19.89 -3.83 -11.69
C GLU A 158 -21.05 -4.06 -10.72
N SER A 159 -20.92 -5.06 -9.84
CA SER A 159 -21.94 -5.41 -8.85
C SER A 159 -21.57 -5.02 -7.42
N ASP A 160 -20.46 -4.30 -7.22
CA ASP A 160 -19.88 -3.92 -5.92
C ASP A 160 -19.94 -5.07 -4.90
N SER A 161 -19.38 -6.23 -5.29
CA SER A 161 -19.56 -7.47 -4.52
C SER A 161 -18.28 -8.29 -4.39
N CYS A 162 -18.19 -9.00 -3.27
CA CYS A 162 -17.09 -9.86 -2.88
C CYS A 162 -17.57 -11.31 -2.78
N SER A 163 -16.76 -12.28 -3.19
CA SER A 163 -17.07 -13.70 -2.97
C SER A 163 -17.22 -14.05 -1.47
N SER A 164 -16.48 -13.34 -0.62
CA SER A 164 -16.50 -13.48 0.84
C SER A 164 -17.50 -12.55 1.55
N GLY A 165 -18.25 -11.74 0.80
CA GLY A 165 -19.06 -10.63 1.33
C GLY A 165 -18.22 -9.35 1.56
N VAL A 166 -18.79 -8.20 1.17
CA VAL A 166 -18.20 -6.88 1.46
C VAL A 166 -18.63 -6.48 2.88
N PRO A 167 -17.72 -6.03 3.76
CA PRO A 167 -18.09 -5.52 5.08
C PRO A 167 -19.12 -4.39 4.94
N GLU A 168 -20.09 -4.33 5.85
CA GLU A 168 -21.27 -3.46 5.73
C GLU A 168 -20.93 -1.99 5.53
N TYR A 169 -19.82 -1.54 6.09
CA TYR A 169 -19.26 -0.21 5.94
C TYR A 169 -18.96 0.24 4.50
N TRP A 170 -18.59 -0.73 3.66
CA TRP A 170 -18.15 -0.50 2.28
C TRP A 170 -19.31 -0.61 1.27
N LYS A 171 -20.53 -0.93 1.73
CA LYS A 171 -21.77 -0.93 0.91
C LYS A 171 -22.38 0.46 0.84
#